data_AF-H2NRI8-F1
#
_entry.id   AF-H2NRI8-F1
#
_cell.length_a   1.000
_cell.length_b   1.000
_cell.length_c   1.000
_cell.angle_alpha   90.00
_cell.angle_beta   90.00
_cell.angle_gamma   90.00
#
_symmetry.space_group_name_H-M   'P 1'
#
loop_
_entity.id
_entity.type
_entity.pdbx_description
1 polymer ?
#
loop_
_entity_poly.entity_id
_entity_poly.type
_entity_poly.pdbx_seq_one_letter_code
_entity_poly.pdbx_strand_id
1 'polypeptide(L)'
;MWTADEIAQLCYEHYGIRLPKKGKPEPNHEWTLLAAVVKIQSPADKACDTPDKPVQVTKEVVSMGTGTKCIGQSKMRKSGDILNDSHAEVIARRSFQRYLLHQLQLAATLKEDSIFVPGTQKGVWKLRRDLIFVFFSSHTPCGDASIIPMLEFEDQPCCPVFRDWANNSSVEASSNLEAPGNERKCEDPDSPVTKKMRLEPGTAAREVTNGAAHHQSFGKQKSGPISPGINSCDLTVEGLAAVTRMAPGSAKVIDVYRTGAKCVPGEGGDSGKPGAAFHQVGLLRVKPGRGDRTRSMSCSDKMARWNVLGCQGALLMHFLEEPIYLSAVVIGKCPYSQEAMQRALIGRCQNVSALPKGFGVQELKILQSDLLFEQSRCAVQAKRADSPGRLVPCGAAISWSAVPEQPLDVTANGFPQGTTKKTIGSLQARSQISKVELFRSFQKLLSRIARDKWPHSLR
;
A
#
# COMPACT_ATOMS: atom_id res chain seq x y z
N MET A 1 21.23 -15.72 -15.77
CA MET A 1 20.31 -14.58 -16.01
C MET A 1 18.93 -14.89 -15.42
N TRP A 2 17.99 -13.93 -15.36
CA TRP A 2 16.59 -14.19 -15.00
C TRP A 2 15.62 -13.33 -15.83
N THR A 3 14.39 -13.83 -16.07
CA THR A 3 13.32 -13.15 -16.83
C THR A 3 12.14 -12.74 -15.94
N ALA A 4 11.25 -11.88 -16.45
CA ALA A 4 10.05 -11.47 -15.74
C ALA A 4 9.11 -12.66 -15.43
N ASP A 5 8.90 -13.55 -16.41
CA ASP A 5 8.03 -14.72 -16.27
C ASP A 5 8.58 -15.73 -15.26
N GLU A 6 9.90 -15.95 -15.21
CA GLU A 6 10.49 -16.81 -14.17
C GLU A 6 10.26 -16.28 -12.75
N ILE A 7 10.30 -14.95 -12.57
CA ILE A 7 10.00 -14.30 -11.28
C ILE A 7 8.52 -14.43 -10.94
N ALA A 8 7.63 -14.19 -11.90
CA ALA A 8 6.19 -14.30 -11.71
C ALA A 8 5.77 -15.75 -11.42
N GLN A 9 6.26 -16.72 -12.20
CA GLN A 9 6.02 -18.15 -12.02
C GLN A 9 6.48 -18.61 -10.63
N LEU A 10 7.70 -18.28 -10.21
CA LEU A 10 8.21 -18.61 -8.88
C LEU A 10 7.32 -18.04 -7.75
N CYS A 11 6.78 -16.83 -7.94
CA CYS A 11 5.85 -16.22 -6.98
C CYS A 11 4.47 -16.91 -6.99
N TYR A 12 3.96 -17.31 -8.16
CA TYR A 12 2.68 -18.01 -8.29
C TYR A 12 2.74 -19.44 -7.76
N GLU A 13 3.82 -20.18 -8.04
CA GLU A 13 4.06 -21.52 -7.49
C GLU A 13 4.21 -21.48 -5.97
N HIS A 14 5.00 -20.54 -5.44
CA HIS A 14 5.11 -20.36 -3.99
C HIS A 14 3.74 -20.05 -3.37
N TYR A 15 2.96 -19.16 -4.00
CA TYR A 15 1.60 -18.86 -3.54
C TYR A 15 0.68 -20.09 -3.56
N GLY A 16 0.67 -20.83 -4.68
CA GLY A 16 -0.20 -21.99 -4.89
C GLY A 16 0.16 -23.15 -3.94
N ILE A 17 1.43 -23.55 -3.95
CA ILE A 17 1.94 -24.80 -3.35
C ILE A 17 2.36 -24.60 -1.89
N ARG A 18 3.07 -23.51 -1.55
CA ARG A 18 3.64 -23.34 -0.20
C ARG A 18 2.69 -22.70 0.80
N LEU A 19 1.70 -21.91 0.34
CA LEU A 19 0.76 -21.25 1.24
C LEU A 19 -0.53 -22.06 1.44
N PRO A 20 -1.05 -22.17 2.68
CA PRO A 20 -2.28 -22.91 2.99
C PRO A 20 -3.51 -22.26 2.36
N LYS A 21 -4.63 -22.99 2.32
CA LYS A 21 -5.92 -22.46 1.83
C LYS A 21 -6.48 -21.32 2.70
N LYS A 22 -6.13 -21.26 3.99
CA LYS A 22 -6.65 -20.23 4.92
C LYS A 22 -6.25 -18.83 4.46
N GLY A 23 -7.23 -17.96 4.26
CA GLY A 23 -7.04 -16.58 3.83
C GLY A 23 -6.87 -16.38 2.32
N LYS A 24 -6.89 -17.46 1.53
CA LYS A 24 -7.03 -17.37 0.07
C LYS A 24 -8.48 -17.01 -0.28
N PRO A 25 -8.73 -16.25 -1.38
CA PRO A 25 -10.05 -15.99 -1.95
C PRO A 25 -10.95 -17.23 -2.03
N GLU A 26 -12.23 -17.04 -1.71
CA GLU A 26 -13.26 -18.03 -2.02
C GLU A 26 -13.37 -18.26 -3.54
N PRO A 27 -13.23 -19.51 -4.03
CA PRO A 27 -13.33 -19.82 -5.45
C PRO A 27 -14.65 -19.32 -6.03
N ASN A 28 -14.61 -18.69 -7.20
CA ASN A 28 -15.78 -18.16 -7.89
C ASN A 28 -16.65 -17.20 -7.06
N HIS A 29 -16.14 -16.63 -5.95
CA HIS A 29 -16.75 -15.49 -5.27
C HIS A 29 -15.78 -14.30 -5.12
N GLU A 30 -14.58 -14.53 -4.59
CA GLU A 30 -13.61 -13.48 -4.29
C GLU A 30 -12.43 -13.37 -5.29
N TRP A 31 -11.70 -12.26 -5.24
CA TRP A 31 -10.39 -12.08 -5.91
C TRP A 31 -9.38 -11.38 -4.99
N THR A 32 -8.09 -11.53 -5.25
CA THR A 32 -7.03 -10.80 -4.53
C THR A 32 -5.90 -10.35 -5.45
N LEU A 33 -4.95 -9.61 -4.89
CA LEU A 33 -3.67 -9.31 -5.50
C LEU A 33 -2.56 -10.00 -4.72
N LEU A 34 -1.44 -10.25 -5.39
CA LEU A 34 -0.25 -10.88 -4.84
C LEU A 34 0.96 -9.95 -5.03
N ALA A 35 1.87 -9.92 -4.07
CA ALA A 35 3.18 -9.31 -4.21
C ALA A 35 4.21 -10.10 -3.41
N ALA A 36 5.47 -10.00 -3.79
CA ALA A 36 6.57 -10.75 -3.17
C ALA A 36 7.90 -10.02 -3.31
N VAL A 37 8.87 -10.43 -2.50
CA VAL A 37 10.29 -10.11 -2.69
C VAL A 37 11.04 -11.40 -2.97
N VAL A 38 11.76 -11.43 -4.09
CA VAL A 38 12.61 -12.54 -4.51
C VAL A 38 14.07 -12.14 -4.31
N LYS A 39 14.80 -12.92 -3.52
CA LYS A 39 16.26 -12.87 -3.44
C LYS A 39 16.82 -13.56 -4.67
N ILE A 40 17.69 -12.86 -5.40
CA ILE A 40 18.49 -13.45 -6.47
C ILE A 40 19.94 -13.47 -5.99
N GLN A 41 20.59 -14.62 -6.12
CA GLN A 41 21.99 -14.79 -5.80
C GLN A 41 22.77 -15.19 -7.04
N SER A 42 23.80 -14.41 -7.35
CA SER A 42 24.81 -14.80 -8.34
C SER A 42 25.78 -15.80 -7.70
N PRO A 43 26.30 -16.79 -8.45
CA PRO A 43 27.43 -17.58 -7.96
C PRO A 43 28.61 -16.62 -7.74
N ALA A 44 29.24 -16.69 -6.56
CA ALA A 44 30.49 -15.97 -6.30
C ALA A 44 31.56 -16.39 -7.32
N ASP A 45 32.46 -15.47 -7.68
CA ASP A 45 33.45 -15.60 -8.75
C ASP A 45 34.25 -16.90 -8.71
N LYS A 46 33.69 -17.96 -9.31
CA LYS A 46 34.43 -19.16 -9.66
C LYS A 46 35.14 -18.87 -10.96
N ALA A 47 36.43 -18.55 -10.86
CA ALA A 47 37.36 -18.60 -11.97
C ALA A 47 37.36 -20.03 -12.57
N CYS A 48 36.54 -20.20 -13.60
CA CYS A 48 36.44 -21.40 -14.42
C CYS A 48 36.19 -20.92 -15.85
N ASP A 49 37.28 -20.79 -16.60
CA ASP A 49 37.32 -20.28 -17.96
C ASP A 49 36.60 -21.21 -18.95
N THR A 50 35.27 -21.10 -19.01
CA THR A 50 34.43 -21.72 -20.05
C THR A 50 33.36 -20.70 -20.49
N PRO A 51 33.52 -20.06 -21.67
CA PRO A 51 32.64 -18.96 -22.10
C PRO A 51 31.16 -19.32 -22.28
N ASP A 52 30.85 -20.60 -22.53
CA ASP A 52 29.55 -21.01 -23.08
C ASP A 52 28.50 -21.48 -22.04
N LYS A 53 28.78 -21.39 -20.73
CA LYS A 53 27.81 -21.79 -19.71
C LYS A 53 27.08 -20.57 -19.12
N PRO A 54 25.75 -20.44 -19.29
CA PRO A 54 25.00 -19.31 -18.77
C PRO A 54 25.08 -19.27 -17.24
N VAL A 55 25.46 -18.12 -16.69
CA VAL A 55 25.59 -17.93 -15.23
C VAL A 55 24.25 -18.23 -14.54
N GLN A 56 24.22 -19.37 -13.85
CA GLN A 56 23.05 -19.90 -13.16
C GLN A 56 22.89 -19.19 -11.81
N VAL A 57 21.91 -18.28 -11.74
CA VAL A 57 21.55 -17.56 -10.51
C VAL A 57 20.53 -18.38 -9.72
N THR A 58 20.64 -18.39 -8.39
CA THR A 58 19.59 -18.97 -7.53
C THR A 58 18.53 -17.92 -7.24
N LYS A 59 17.27 -18.35 -7.07
CA LYS A 59 16.09 -17.48 -6.94
C LYS A 59 15.23 -18.01 -5.80
N GLU A 60 14.95 -17.18 -4.80
CA GLU A 60 14.20 -17.58 -3.61
C GLU A 60 13.18 -16.51 -3.22
N VAL A 61 11.91 -16.89 -3.05
CA VAL A 61 10.90 -16.01 -2.45
C VAL A 61 11.21 -15.85 -0.97
N VAL A 62 11.59 -14.65 -0.54
CA VAL A 62 11.94 -14.35 0.86
C VAL A 62 10.83 -13.62 1.63
N SER A 63 9.89 -13.02 0.91
CA SER A 63 8.64 -12.53 1.49
C SER A 63 7.50 -12.53 0.47
N MET A 64 6.27 -12.58 0.99
CA MET A 64 5.04 -12.55 0.19
C MET A 64 3.91 -11.85 0.96
N GLY A 65 3.00 -11.26 0.20
CA GLY A 65 1.79 -10.63 0.71
C GLY A 65 0.63 -10.71 -0.27
N THR A 66 -0.60 -10.87 0.24
CA THR A 66 -1.83 -10.68 -0.54
C THR A 66 -2.72 -9.60 0.06
N GLY A 67 -3.71 -9.16 -0.70
CA GLY A 67 -4.79 -8.31 -0.22
C GLY A 67 -4.91 -6.96 -0.95
N THR A 68 -6.02 -6.28 -0.69
CA THR A 68 -6.48 -5.09 -1.44
C THR A 68 -7.16 -4.05 -0.55
N LYS A 69 -6.99 -4.15 0.77
CA LYS A 69 -7.83 -3.42 1.75
C LYS A 69 -7.00 -2.53 2.66
N CYS A 70 -7.60 -1.43 3.10
CA CYS A 70 -6.99 -0.47 4.02
C CYS A 70 -8.04 0.02 5.02
N ILE A 71 -7.64 0.22 6.28
CA ILE A 71 -8.56 0.70 7.32
C ILE A 71 -8.70 2.23 7.25
N GLY A 72 -9.87 2.75 7.60
CA GLY A 72 -10.10 4.18 7.79
C GLY A 72 -9.32 4.74 8.99
N GLN A 73 -9.11 6.06 9.03
CA GLN A 73 -8.42 6.77 10.10
C GLN A 73 -9.01 6.47 11.49
N SER A 74 -10.34 6.36 11.60
CA SER A 74 -11.08 6.03 12.82
C SER A 74 -10.65 4.70 13.48
N LYS A 75 -10.14 3.75 12.69
CA LYS A 75 -9.73 2.41 13.13
C LYS A 75 -8.23 2.30 13.43
N MET A 76 -7.45 3.34 13.17
CA MET A 76 -6.01 3.36 13.47
C MET A 76 -5.77 3.41 14.98
N ARG A 77 -4.80 2.62 15.48
CA ARG A 77 -4.52 2.53 16.92
C ARG A 77 -3.11 3.00 17.28
N LYS A 78 -2.98 3.79 18.34
CA LYS A 78 -1.70 4.32 18.86
C LYS A 78 -0.75 3.21 19.33
N SER A 79 -1.31 2.09 19.82
CA SER A 79 -0.60 0.87 20.24
C SER A 79 0.20 0.17 19.14
N GLY A 80 -0.09 0.44 17.85
CA GLY A 80 0.66 -0.16 16.73
C GLY A 80 0.46 -1.68 16.54
N ASP A 81 -0.55 -2.24 17.19
CA ASP A 81 -0.92 -3.67 17.18
C ASP A 81 -1.90 -4.07 16.05
N ILE A 82 -2.28 -3.11 15.20
CA ILE A 82 -3.13 -3.29 14.01
C ILE A 82 -2.35 -2.95 12.72
N LEU A 83 -2.63 -3.66 11.63
CA LEU A 83 -2.17 -3.29 10.29
C LEU A 83 -3.11 -2.24 9.68
N ASN A 84 -2.55 -1.06 9.37
CA ASN A 84 -3.32 0.02 8.75
C ASN A 84 -3.63 -0.23 7.26
N ASP A 85 -2.74 -0.94 6.57
CA ASP A 85 -2.77 -1.15 5.13
C ASP A 85 -2.41 -2.60 4.82
N SER A 86 -3.36 -3.29 4.20
CA SER A 86 -3.36 -4.71 3.86
C SER A 86 -3.46 -4.90 2.35
N HIS A 87 -2.86 -4.01 1.58
CA HIS A 87 -2.51 -4.28 0.18
C HIS A 87 -1.31 -5.21 0.08
N ALA A 88 -1.33 -6.10 -0.90
CA ALA A 88 -0.30 -7.07 -1.20
C ALA A 88 1.12 -6.49 -1.15
N GLU A 89 1.38 -5.36 -1.83
CA GLU A 89 2.70 -4.74 -1.95
C GLU A 89 3.22 -4.27 -0.58
N VAL A 90 2.33 -3.72 0.25
CA VAL A 90 2.67 -3.23 1.59
C VAL A 90 2.88 -4.39 2.55
N ILE A 91 2.07 -5.44 2.45
CA ILE A 91 2.25 -6.66 3.24
C ILE A 91 3.57 -7.35 2.88
N ALA A 92 3.89 -7.51 1.58
CA ALA A 92 5.13 -8.10 1.10
C ALA A 92 6.37 -7.34 1.61
N ARG A 93 6.36 -5.99 1.60
CA ARG A 93 7.43 -5.19 2.24
C ARG A 93 7.51 -5.45 3.76
N ARG A 94 6.40 -5.49 4.49
CA ARG A 94 6.45 -5.66 5.95
C ARG A 94 6.92 -7.07 6.35
N SER A 95 6.52 -8.08 5.59
CA SER A 95 7.11 -9.42 5.65
C SER A 95 8.60 -9.42 5.30
N PHE A 96 9.04 -8.63 4.32
CA PHE A 96 10.46 -8.48 4.01
C PHE A 96 11.24 -7.85 5.17
N GLN A 97 10.71 -6.82 5.82
CA GLN A 97 11.32 -6.24 7.02
C GLN A 97 11.45 -7.28 8.17
N ARG A 98 10.49 -8.20 8.31
CA ARG A 98 10.57 -9.32 9.26
C ARG A 98 11.67 -10.32 8.87
N TYR A 99 11.79 -10.66 7.59
CA TYR A 99 12.89 -11.47 7.06
C TYR A 99 14.26 -10.81 7.33
N LEU A 100 14.42 -9.52 7.02
CA LEU A 100 15.65 -8.77 7.29
C LEU A 100 16.03 -8.75 8.78
N LEU A 101 15.05 -8.55 9.68
CA LEU A 101 15.29 -8.65 11.13
C LEU A 101 15.77 -10.04 11.54
N HIS A 102 15.20 -11.11 10.98
CA HIS A 102 15.66 -12.47 11.23
C HIS A 102 17.09 -12.70 10.71
N GLN A 103 17.40 -12.22 9.51
CA GLN A 103 18.72 -12.34 8.90
C GLN A 103 19.81 -11.58 9.68
N LEU A 104 19.51 -10.39 10.20
CA LEU A 104 20.39 -9.68 11.14
C LEU A 104 20.56 -10.42 12.46
N GLN A 105 19.51 -11.09 12.96
CA GLN A 105 19.62 -11.95 14.14
C GLN A 105 20.54 -13.15 13.91
N LEU A 106 20.57 -13.74 12.70
CA LEU A 106 21.54 -14.77 12.33
C LEU A 106 22.97 -14.22 12.33
N ALA A 107 23.18 -13.06 11.69
CA ALA A 107 24.48 -12.39 11.58
C ALA A 107 25.04 -11.96 12.95
N ALA A 108 24.18 -11.45 13.85
CA ALA A 108 24.55 -11.10 15.22
C ALA A 108 25.00 -12.32 16.05
N THR A 109 24.52 -13.52 15.70
CA THR A 109 24.95 -14.80 16.30
C THR A 109 26.04 -15.53 15.52
N LEU A 110 26.68 -14.87 14.54
CA LEU A 110 27.73 -15.43 13.67
C LEU A 110 27.33 -16.75 12.97
N LYS A 111 26.07 -16.84 12.51
CA LYS A 111 25.63 -17.98 11.69
C LYS A 111 25.93 -17.73 10.20
N GLU A 112 26.52 -18.72 9.55
CA GLU A 112 27.04 -18.63 8.17
C GLU A 112 25.95 -18.41 7.11
N ASP A 113 24.70 -18.84 7.37
CA ASP A 113 23.57 -18.74 6.44
C ASP A 113 22.99 -17.31 6.26
N SER A 114 23.58 -16.29 6.88
CA SER A 114 23.04 -14.93 6.78
C SER A 114 23.30 -14.27 5.41
N ILE A 115 22.32 -13.51 4.92
CA ILE A 115 22.50 -12.59 3.79
C ILE A 115 23.38 -11.37 4.15
N PHE A 116 23.75 -11.20 5.41
CA PHE A 116 24.50 -10.07 5.94
C PHE A 116 25.90 -10.45 6.39
N VAL A 117 26.88 -9.63 6.02
CA VAL A 117 28.27 -9.69 6.51
C VAL A 117 28.56 -8.50 7.43
N PRO A 118 29.55 -8.59 8.34
CA PRO A 118 29.96 -7.46 9.16
C PRO A 118 30.30 -6.21 8.32
N GLY A 119 29.87 -5.04 8.80
CA GLY A 119 30.21 -3.75 8.20
C GLY A 119 31.57 -3.23 8.66
N THR A 120 31.90 -2.01 8.21
CA THR A 120 33.11 -1.28 8.61
C THR A 120 33.00 -0.70 10.01
N GLN A 121 31.79 -0.40 10.47
CA GLN A 121 31.55 0.16 11.80
C GLN A 121 31.08 -0.91 12.79
N LYS A 122 31.34 -0.70 14.07
CA LYS A 122 30.95 -1.63 15.14
C LYS A 122 29.43 -1.72 15.25
N GLY A 123 28.88 -2.93 15.11
CA GLY A 123 27.45 -3.19 15.26
C GLY A 123 26.58 -2.90 14.04
N VAL A 124 27.16 -2.61 12.87
CA VAL A 124 26.43 -2.54 11.60
C VAL A 124 26.83 -3.67 10.65
N TRP A 125 25.94 -3.99 9.73
CA TRP A 125 26.11 -5.05 8.73
C TRP A 125 25.89 -4.51 7.31
N LYS A 126 26.48 -5.19 6.32
CA LYS A 126 26.27 -4.95 4.89
C LYS A 126 25.54 -6.15 4.29
N LEU A 127 24.64 -5.90 3.34
CA LEU A 127 24.15 -6.97 2.46
C LEU A 127 25.35 -7.56 1.69
N ARG A 128 25.39 -8.88 1.51
CA ARG A 128 26.40 -9.51 0.66
C ARG A 128 26.27 -9.02 -0.78
N ARG A 129 27.41 -8.82 -1.45
CA ARG A 129 27.48 -8.25 -2.83
C ARG A 129 26.97 -9.20 -3.91
N ASP A 130 26.91 -10.50 -3.65
CA ASP A 130 26.37 -11.50 -4.57
C ASP A 130 24.83 -11.57 -4.58
N LEU A 131 24.16 -10.72 -3.77
CA LEU A 131 22.71 -10.73 -3.59
C LEU A 131 22.05 -9.44 -4.12
N ILE A 132 20.94 -9.62 -4.84
CA ILE A 132 20.01 -8.54 -5.18
C ILE A 132 18.56 -8.94 -4.83
N PHE A 133 17.68 -7.95 -4.73
CA PHE A 133 16.25 -8.17 -4.49
C PHE A 133 15.40 -7.68 -5.66
N VAL A 134 14.55 -8.57 -6.17
CA VAL A 134 13.52 -8.27 -7.17
C VAL A 134 12.17 -8.21 -6.46
N PHE A 135 11.42 -7.13 -6.67
CA PHE A 135 10.05 -7.00 -6.18
C PHE A 135 9.09 -7.48 -7.25
N PHE A 136 8.11 -8.29 -6.87
CA PHE A 136 7.05 -8.76 -7.75
C PHE A 136 5.70 -8.21 -7.29
N SER A 137 4.83 -7.82 -8.22
CA SER A 137 3.41 -7.62 -7.96
C SER A 137 2.56 -8.14 -9.11
N SER A 138 1.44 -8.80 -8.80
CA SER A 138 0.53 -9.37 -9.81
C SER A 138 -0.31 -8.33 -10.56
N HIS A 139 -0.16 -7.05 -10.25
CA HIS A 139 -0.88 -5.95 -10.88
C HIS A 139 -0.07 -4.65 -10.71
N THR A 140 -0.29 -3.67 -11.57
CA THR A 140 0.25 -2.31 -11.39
C THR A 140 -0.16 -1.72 -10.03
N PRO A 141 0.78 -1.10 -9.28
CA PRO A 141 0.52 -0.63 -7.92
C PRO A 141 -0.46 0.56 -7.93
N CYS A 142 -1.45 0.54 -7.03
CA CYS A 142 -2.46 1.60 -6.98
C CYS A 142 -1.84 2.99 -6.73
N GLY A 143 -2.42 4.03 -7.32
CA GLY A 143 -1.85 5.38 -7.37
C GLY A 143 -1.54 5.79 -8.81
N ASP A 144 -0.50 6.59 -8.98
CA ASP A 144 -0.10 7.16 -10.29
C ASP A 144 0.29 6.10 -11.34
N ALA A 145 0.83 4.96 -10.92
CA ALA A 145 1.26 3.88 -11.81
C ALA A 145 0.08 3.13 -12.47
N SER A 146 -1.12 3.23 -11.89
CA SER A 146 -2.34 2.65 -12.44
C SER A 146 -3.17 3.66 -13.24
N ILE A 147 -2.59 4.82 -13.60
CA ILE A 147 -3.16 5.80 -14.53
C ILE A 147 -2.45 5.60 -15.87
N ILE A 148 -3.07 4.76 -16.70
CA ILE A 148 -2.49 4.22 -17.93
C ILE A 148 -3.37 4.66 -19.10
N PRO A 149 -2.82 5.25 -20.17
CA PRO A 149 -3.57 5.58 -21.39
C PRO A 149 -4.28 4.36 -21.97
N MET A 150 -5.54 4.52 -22.40
CA MET A 150 -6.27 3.56 -23.24
C MET A 150 -6.25 4.04 -24.69
N LEU A 151 -5.85 3.16 -25.61
CA LEU A 151 -5.78 3.46 -27.05
C LEU A 151 -7.11 3.10 -27.75
N GLU A 152 -7.39 3.70 -28.90
CA GLU A 152 -8.62 3.48 -29.69
C GLU A 152 -8.92 2.00 -30.05
N PHE A 153 -7.93 1.11 -29.97
CA PHE A 153 -8.06 -0.32 -30.28
C PHE A 153 -8.24 -1.23 -29.04
N GLU A 154 -8.30 -0.67 -27.83
CA GLU A 154 -8.54 -1.42 -26.60
C GLU A 154 -10.01 -1.32 -26.17
N ASP A 155 -10.64 -2.47 -25.87
CA ASP A 155 -12.03 -2.51 -25.39
C ASP A 155 -12.20 -1.66 -24.12
N GLN A 156 -13.06 -0.63 -24.19
CA GLN A 156 -13.37 0.19 -23.02
C GLN A 156 -14.02 -0.66 -21.93
N PRO A 157 -13.45 -0.74 -20.71
CA PRO A 157 -13.95 -1.63 -19.66
C PRO A 157 -15.27 -1.14 -19.00
N CYS A 158 -15.81 0.00 -19.42
CA CYS A 158 -17.08 0.59 -18.98
C CYS A 158 -17.66 1.46 -20.11
N CYS A 159 -18.96 1.37 -20.39
CA CYS A 159 -19.64 2.32 -21.27
C CYS A 159 -19.62 3.75 -20.69
N PRO A 160 -19.57 4.81 -21.52
CA PRO A 160 -19.74 6.18 -21.07
C PRO A 160 -21.10 6.38 -20.38
N VAL A 161 -21.10 7.01 -19.21
CA VAL A 161 -22.34 7.41 -18.53
C VAL A 161 -22.90 8.66 -19.23
N PHE A 162 -23.80 8.46 -20.19
CA PHE A 162 -24.65 9.53 -20.69
C PHE A 162 -25.54 10.05 -19.54
N ARG A 163 -25.70 11.37 -19.47
CA ARG A 163 -26.33 12.06 -18.33
C ARG A 163 -27.61 12.79 -18.75
N ASP A 164 -28.48 12.07 -19.45
CA ASP A 164 -29.77 12.58 -19.90
C ASP A 164 -30.84 12.36 -18.83
N TRP A 165 -30.83 13.25 -17.82
CA TRP A 165 -31.99 13.51 -16.98
C TRP A 165 -32.19 15.03 -16.84
N ALA A 166 -32.43 15.67 -17.97
CA ALA A 166 -32.97 17.03 -18.06
C ALA A 166 -33.75 17.13 -19.38
N ASN A 167 -35.05 17.41 -19.26
CA ASN A 167 -36.08 17.53 -20.31
C ASN A 167 -36.88 16.25 -20.61
N ASN A 168 -38.03 16.11 -19.93
CA ASN A 168 -39.28 16.44 -20.61
C ASN A 168 -40.34 16.93 -19.60
N SER A 169 -41.19 17.84 -20.08
CA SER A 169 -42.12 18.63 -19.29
C SER A 169 -43.54 18.06 -19.28
N SER A 170 -44.22 18.22 -18.14
CA SER A 170 -45.67 18.47 -17.98
C SER A 170 -46.67 17.89 -19.01
N VAL A 171 -47.47 16.92 -18.57
CA VAL A 171 -48.90 16.82 -18.94
C VAL A 171 -49.69 16.45 -17.67
N GLU A 172 -50.87 17.05 -17.48
CA GLU A 172 -51.70 16.88 -16.28
C GLU A 172 -52.63 15.65 -16.32
N ALA A 173 -52.84 15.09 -15.12
CA ALA A 173 -54.04 14.43 -14.57
C ALA A 173 -55.02 13.62 -15.46
N SER A 174 -55.22 12.34 -15.10
CA SER A 174 -56.56 11.86 -14.67
C SER A 174 -56.52 10.54 -13.85
N SER A 175 -57.00 10.63 -12.60
CA SER A 175 -57.71 9.60 -11.79
C SER A 175 -57.24 8.14 -11.64
N ASN A 176 -56.93 7.79 -10.38
CA ASN A 176 -57.40 6.63 -9.60
C ASN A 176 -57.10 5.18 -10.06
N LEU A 177 -56.27 4.45 -9.28
CA LEU A 177 -56.73 3.45 -8.29
C LEU A 177 -55.54 2.94 -7.42
N GLU A 178 -55.85 2.13 -6.40
CA GLU A 178 -55.12 2.06 -5.12
C GLU A 178 -53.81 1.24 -5.07
N ALA A 179 -53.00 1.53 -4.06
CA ALA A 179 -51.78 0.81 -3.68
C ALA A 179 -52.06 -0.28 -2.62
N PRO A 180 -51.08 -1.16 -2.36
CA PRO A 180 -50.60 -1.25 -0.98
C PRO A 180 -49.07 -1.16 -0.90
N GLY A 181 -48.56 -0.35 0.03
CA GLY A 181 -47.12 -0.24 0.29
C GLY A 181 -46.64 -1.13 1.44
N ASN A 182 -45.33 -1.18 1.66
CA ASN A 182 -44.80 -0.80 2.97
C ASN A 182 -43.32 -0.41 2.89
N GLU A 183 -42.96 0.66 3.59
CA GLU A 183 -41.57 1.07 3.80
C GLU A 183 -40.93 0.24 4.92
N ARG A 184 -39.60 0.15 4.95
CA ARG A 184 -38.85 -0.21 6.17
C ARG A 184 -37.66 0.72 6.35
N LYS A 185 -37.82 1.70 7.25
CA LYS A 185 -36.71 2.47 7.83
C LYS A 185 -36.20 1.79 9.09
N CYS A 186 -34.97 2.12 9.46
CA CYS A 186 -34.29 1.60 10.64
C CYS A 186 -34.83 2.21 11.93
N GLU A 187 -34.84 1.43 13.01
CA GLU A 187 -34.91 1.95 14.38
C GLU A 187 -33.75 1.38 15.22
N ASP A 188 -33.29 2.20 16.15
CA ASP A 188 -32.19 1.95 17.10
C ASP A 188 -32.81 2.00 18.51
N PRO A 189 -32.61 1.00 19.39
CA PRO A 189 -33.36 0.91 20.64
C PRO A 189 -32.61 1.53 21.82
N ASP A 190 -33.22 2.51 22.49
CA ASP A 190 -33.03 2.71 23.94
C ASP A 190 -34.09 3.67 24.55
N SER A 191 -34.98 3.13 25.39
CA SER A 191 -35.53 3.82 26.58
C SER A 191 -36.37 2.85 27.46
N PRO A 192 -36.46 3.07 28.78
CA PRO A 192 -36.89 2.03 29.73
C PRO A 192 -38.34 2.15 30.23
N VAL A 193 -38.86 1.08 30.83
CA VAL A 193 -40.17 1.06 31.53
C VAL A 193 -40.02 0.72 33.01
N THR A 194 -40.89 1.32 33.82
CA THR A 194 -40.84 1.58 35.26
C THR A 194 -41.24 0.43 36.20
N LYS A 195 -40.86 0.53 37.49
CA LYS A 195 -41.69 0.03 38.62
C LYS A 195 -41.42 0.68 40.01
N LYS A 196 -42.31 1.63 40.35
CA LYS A 196 -43.01 1.87 41.65
C LYS A 196 -42.28 2.14 43.00
N MET A 197 -42.73 3.25 43.65
CA MET A 197 -42.93 3.49 45.12
C MET A 197 -41.66 3.70 46.01
N ARG A 198 -41.64 4.52 47.10
CA ARG A 198 -42.70 5.15 47.94
C ARG A 198 -42.15 6.35 48.80
N LEU A 199 -42.99 7.38 49.03
CA LEU A 199 -43.01 8.45 50.07
C LEU A 199 -41.87 9.49 50.28
N GLU A 200 -42.32 10.76 50.37
CA GLU A 200 -41.75 12.01 50.93
C GLU A 200 -41.93 12.08 52.49
N PRO A 201 -41.57 13.15 53.25
CA PRO A 201 -41.00 14.48 52.87
C PRO A 201 -39.81 15.00 53.73
N GLY A 202 -39.18 16.11 53.30
CA GLY A 202 -38.25 16.91 54.13
C GLY A 202 -38.03 18.34 53.59
N THR A 203 -38.23 19.38 54.43
CA THR A 203 -38.48 20.78 53.99
C THR A 203 -37.26 21.72 54.05
N ALA A 204 -37.35 22.83 53.30
CA ALA A 204 -36.77 24.17 53.56
C ALA A 204 -35.35 24.54 53.07
N ALA A 205 -35.33 25.18 51.89
CA ALA A 205 -34.79 26.54 51.61
C ALA A 205 -33.50 27.07 52.29
N ARG A 206 -32.56 27.57 51.46
CA ARG A 206 -32.23 29.03 51.39
C ARG A 206 -31.29 29.42 50.23
N GLU A 207 -31.64 30.56 49.62
CA GLU A 207 -30.83 31.56 48.92
C GLU A 207 -29.42 31.78 49.54
N VAL A 208 -28.37 32.30 48.86
CA VAL A 208 -28.28 33.64 48.24
C VAL A 208 -27.07 33.76 47.25
N THR A 209 -27.36 34.39 46.10
CA THR A 209 -26.56 35.17 45.10
C THR A 209 -25.01 35.17 44.96
N ASN A 210 -24.60 35.14 43.69
CA ASN A 210 -23.71 36.06 42.93
C ASN A 210 -22.29 36.46 43.39
N GLY A 211 -21.37 36.35 42.43
CA GLY A 211 -20.18 37.20 42.29
C GLY A 211 -19.72 37.25 40.82
N ALA A 212 -19.77 38.43 40.18
CA ALA A 212 -19.53 38.59 38.74
C ALA A 212 -18.18 39.26 38.42
N ALA A 213 -17.54 38.74 37.36
CA ALA A 213 -16.83 39.45 36.28
C ALA A 213 -15.74 40.51 36.56
N HIS A 214 -14.57 40.36 35.92
CA HIS A 214 -14.15 41.24 34.81
C HIS A 214 -12.88 40.76 34.04
N HIS A 215 -12.95 40.89 32.71
CA HIS A 215 -11.95 41.35 31.71
C HIS A 215 -10.42 41.11 31.89
N GLN A 216 -9.64 40.79 30.85
CA GLN A 216 -9.40 41.65 29.66
C GLN A 216 -8.92 40.89 28.40
N SER A 217 -8.84 41.62 27.26
CA SER A 217 -8.44 41.18 25.92
C SER A 217 -7.75 42.33 25.14
N PHE A 218 -7.09 42.02 24.02
CA PHE A 218 -6.39 42.89 23.04
C PHE A 218 -5.00 43.44 23.45
N GLY A 219 -4.06 43.73 22.53
CA GLY A 219 -4.03 43.64 21.04
C GLY A 219 -2.58 43.54 20.50
N LYS A 220 -2.31 42.98 19.31
CA LYS A 220 -2.25 43.59 17.95
C LYS A 220 -1.16 44.65 17.67
N GLN A 221 -0.41 44.42 16.56
CA GLN A 221 0.41 45.30 15.66
C GLN A 221 1.79 44.65 15.35
N LYS A 222 2.47 44.81 14.21
CA LYS A 222 2.15 45.28 12.82
C LYS A 222 3.35 44.92 11.90
N SER A 223 3.15 44.44 10.65
CA SER A 223 4.13 44.65 9.55
C SER A 223 3.63 44.25 8.14
N GLY A 224 4.11 45.01 7.15
CA GLY A 224 4.29 44.68 5.74
C GLY A 224 5.60 45.37 5.27
N PRO A 225 6.00 45.38 3.98
CA PRO A 225 5.26 45.00 2.78
C PRO A 225 5.84 43.77 2.04
N ILE A 226 5.23 43.44 0.89
CA ILE A 226 5.55 42.31 0.01
C ILE A 226 6.42 42.76 -1.17
N SER A 227 7.43 41.98 -1.56
CA SER A 227 7.99 41.93 -2.94
C SER A 227 8.79 40.63 -3.16
N PRO A 228 9.02 40.21 -4.43
CA PRO A 228 8.90 38.79 -4.80
C PRO A 228 10.23 38.10 -5.21
N GLY A 229 10.17 36.79 -5.44
CA GLY A 229 11.15 36.09 -6.27
C GLY A 229 11.65 34.73 -5.76
N ILE A 230 10.79 33.71 -5.73
CA ILE A 230 11.24 32.31 -5.78
C ILE A 230 10.48 31.66 -6.94
N ASN A 231 11.23 31.25 -7.97
CA ASN A 231 10.66 30.73 -9.20
C ASN A 231 9.85 29.45 -8.94
N SER A 232 8.54 29.54 -9.12
CA SER A 232 7.73 28.39 -9.53
C SER A 232 8.37 27.80 -10.78
N CYS A 233 8.67 26.50 -10.76
CA CYS A 233 8.97 25.78 -11.99
C CYS A 233 7.65 25.57 -12.75
N ASP A 234 7.22 26.62 -13.46
CA ASP A 234 6.08 26.59 -14.37
C ASP A 234 6.40 25.64 -15.54
N LEU A 235 6.17 24.35 -15.31
CA LEU A 235 5.94 23.40 -16.38
C LEU A 235 4.58 23.75 -17.00
N THR A 236 4.66 24.65 -17.97
CA THR A 236 3.56 25.09 -18.84
C THR A 236 2.89 23.90 -19.52
N VAL A 237 1.70 24.15 -20.07
CA VAL A 237 0.79 23.17 -20.71
C VAL A 237 1.42 22.43 -21.91
N GLU A 238 2.63 22.80 -22.31
CA GLU A 238 3.38 22.21 -23.43
C GLU A 238 3.78 20.74 -23.19
N GLY A 239 3.84 20.27 -21.94
CA GLY A 239 4.14 18.88 -21.60
C GLY A 239 3.12 17.83 -22.10
N LEU A 240 1.91 18.25 -22.49
CA LEU A 240 0.94 17.40 -23.21
C LEU A 240 0.75 17.80 -24.69
N ALA A 241 1.15 19.01 -25.08
CA ALA A 241 1.05 19.49 -26.47
C ALA A 241 2.25 19.07 -27.35
N ALA A 242 3.40 18.75 -26.75
CA ALA A 242 4.58 18.27 -27.47
C ALA A 242 4.39 16.92 -28.20
N VAL A 243 3.29 16.20 -27.93
CA VAL A 243 2.89 14.97 -28.65
C VAL A 243 2.05 15.29 -29.90
N THR A 244 2.01 16.54 -30.38
CA THR A 244 1.34 16.92 -31.65
C THR A 244 2.31 17.45 -32.71
N ARG A 245 3.55 16.94 -32.72
CA ARG A 245 4.43 16.95 -33.91
C ARG A 245 4.87 15.51 -34.22
N MET A 246 3.89 14.65 -34.49
CA MET A 246 4.15 13.23 -34.76
C MET A 246 4.29 12.93 -36.26
N ALA A 247 5.16 11.97 -36.54
CA ALA A 247 5.12 11.19 -37.77
C ALA A 247 3.74 10.50 -37.92
N PRO A 248 3.26 10.23 -39.15
CA PRO A 248 1.94 9.64 -39.35
C PRO A 248 1.90 8.21 -38.80
N GLY A 249 1.03 7.95 -37.81
CA GLY A 249 0.78 6.60 -37.29
C GLY A 249 0.53 6.46 -35.78
N SER A 250 0.56 7.54 -34.98
CA SER A 250 0.36 7.45 -33.54
C SER A 250 -1.10 7.16 -33.14
N ALA A 251 -1.33 6.04 -32.45
CA ALA A 251 -2.63 5.70 -31.89
C ALA A 251 -3.12 6.78 -30.89
N LYS A 252 -4.39 7.16 -31.00
CA LYS A 252 -4.99 8.22 -30.17
C LYS A 252 -5.44 7.66 -28.83
N VAL A 253 -5.15 8.41 -27.76
CA VAL A 253 -5.60 8.08 -26.40
C VAL A 253 -7.03 8.58 -26.21
N ILE A 254 -7.96 7.68 -25.89
CA ILE A 254 -9.38 8.01 -25.70
C ILE A 254 -9.79 8.12 -24.24
N ASP A 255 -9.22 7.27 -23.39
CA ASP A 255 -9.52 7.22 -21.95
C ASP A 255 -8.27 6.84 -21.15
N VAL A 256 -8.40 6.68 -19.84
CA VAL A 256 -7.36 6.16 -18.95
C VAL A 256 -7.91 5.06 -18.05
N TYR A 257 -7.09 4.05 -17.76
CA TYR A 257 -7.34 3.18 -16.61
C TYR A 257 -7.39 4.03 -15.34
N ARG A 258 -8.52 3.95 -14.62
CA ARG A 258 -8.82 4.83 -13.49
C ARG A 258 -8.30 4.24 -12.19
N THR A 259 -7.72 5.08 -11.35
CA THR A 259 -7.23 4.68 -10.03
C THR A 259 -8.27 4.95 -8.93
N GLY A 260 -8.43 3.98 -8.01
CA GLY A 260 -9.26 4.16 -6.82
C GLY A 260 -8.66 5.11 -5.78
N ALA A 261 -7.37 5.43 -5.91
CA ALA A 261 -6.64 6.32 -5.00
C ALA A 261 -6.93 7.80 -5.28
N LYS A 262 -7.16 8.58 -4.23
CA LYS A 262 -7.60 9.98 -4.30
C LYS A 262 -6.42 10.92 -3.99
N CYS A 263 -6.34 12.06 -4.68
CA CYS A 263 -5.29 13.06 -4.45
C CYS A 263 -5.25 13.52 -2.98
N VAL A 264 -4.06 13.85 -2.48
CA VAL A 264 -3.86 14.40 -1.14
C VAL A 264 -4.62 15.74 -0.99
N PRO A 265 -5.33 15.99 0.13
CA PRO A 265 -6.02 17.27 0.33
C PRO A 265 -5.04 18.44 0.40
N GLY A 266 -5.35 19.55 -0.26
CA GLY A 266 -4.51 20.75 -0.29
C GLY A 266 -3.46 20.77 -1.40
N GLU A 267 -3.31 19.68 -2.15
CA GLU A 267 -2.55 19.62 -3.40
C GLU A 267 -3.50 19.73 -4.63
N GLY A 268 -2.94 19.57 -5.84
CA GLY A 268 -3.72 19.47 -7.08
C GLY A 268 -4.78 18.35 -7.05
N GLY A 269 -5.79 18.49 -7.91
CA GLY A 269 -6.95 17.59 -7.96
C GLY A 269 -7.10 16.90 -9.32
N ASP A 270 -7.75 15.72 -9.31
CA ASP A 270 -8.25 15.11 -10.54
C ASP A 270 -9.25 16.07 -11.22
N SER A 271 -9.12 16.29 -12.53
CA SER A 271 -9.95 17.27 -13.24
C SER A 271 -11.42 16.85 -13.33
N GLY A 272 -11.69 15.54 -13.22
CA GLY A 272 -13.03 14.95 -13.33
C GLY A 272 -13.63 15.00 -14.73
N LYS A 273 -12.92 15.55 -15.73
CA LYS A 273 -13.35 15.60 -17.13
C LYS A 273 -13.44 14.17 -17.72
N PRO A 274 -14.33 13.90 -18.69
CA PRO A 274 -14.39 12.59 -19.35
C PRO A 274 -13.08 12.21 -20.08
N GLY A 275 -12.92 10.91 -20.33
CA GLY A 275 -11.81 10.37 -21.11
C GLY A 275 -10.43 10.60 -20.47
N ALA A 276 -9.42 10.74 -21.33
CA ALA A 276 -8.00 10.81 -20.96
C ALA A 276 -7.65 11.92 -19.94
N ALA A 277 -8.45 13.00 -19.88
CA ALA A 277 -8.24 14.13 -18.98
C ALA A 277 -8.71 13.88 -17.53
N PHE A 278 -9.37 12.76 -17.23
CA PHE A 278 -10.03 12.52 -15.94
C PHE A 278 -9.09 12.64 -14.73
N HIS A 279 -7.90 12.02 -14.83
CA HIS A 279 -6.91 12.02 -13.77
C HIS A 279 -5.76 12.98 -14.05
N GLN A 280 -5.29 13.67 -13.01
CA GLN A 280 -4.00 14.36 -13.07
C GLN A 280 -2.88 13.40 -12.63
N VAL A 281 -1.87 13.22 -13.49
CA VAL A 281 -0.70 12.37 -13.23
C VAL A 281 0.34 13.07 -12.36
N GLY A 282 1.26 12.31 -11.76
CA GLY A 282 2.37 12.80 -10.93
C GLY A 282 1.98 13.13 -9.48
N LEU A 283 0.72 13.47 -9.21
CA LEU A 283 0.21 13.83 -7.88
C LEU A 283 0.38 12.72 -6.83
N LEU A 284 0.53 13.13 -5.56
CA LEU A 284 0.49 12.21 -4.43
C LEU A 284 -0.96 11.77 -4.15
N ARG A 285 -1.15 10.49 -3.81
CA ARG A 285 -2.49 9.90 -3.62
C ARG A 285 -2.58 9.10 -2.32
N VAL A 286 -3.74 9.16 -1.69
CA VAL A 286 -4.12 8.26 -0.58
C VAL A 286 -5.09 7.20 -1.07
N LYS A 287 -5.03 6.02 -0.46
CA LYS A 287 -5.90 4.90 -0.78
C LYS A 287 -7.37 5.20 -0.45
N PRO A 288 -8.34 4.51 -1.06
CA PRO A 288 -9.71 4.49 -0.56
C PRO A 288 -9.73 3.78 0.81
N GLY A 289 -10.41 4.38 1.80
CA GLY A 289 -10.66 3.76 3.10
C GLY A 289 -11.94 2.92 3.11
N ARG A 290 -12.06 1.97 4.06
CA ARG A 290 -13.33 1.28 4.34
C ARG A 290 -14.18 2.09 5.34
N GLY A 291 -14.98 2.99 4.80
CA GLY A 291 -15.76 3.97 5.54
C GLY A 291 -15.09 5.33 5.45
N ASP A 292 -14.59 5.83 6.58
CA ASP A 292 -13.84 7.08 6.62
C ASP A 292 -12.48 7.00 5.89
N ARG A 293 -11.97 8.17 5.50
CA ARG A 293 -10.74 8.31 4.71
C ARG A 293 -9.54 7.71 5.47
N THR A 294 -8.69 6.96 4.77
CA THR A 294 -7.46 6.45 5.35
C THR A 294 -6.31 7.47 5.24
N ARG A 295 -5.33 7.35 6.14
CA ARG A 295 -4.04 8.08 6.09
C ARG A 295 -2.95 7.32 5.32
N SER A 296 -3.29 6.20 4.68
CA SER A 296 -2.34 5.41 3.90
C SER A 296 -2.17 5.95 2.48
N MET A 297 -0.94 6.38 2.16
CA MET A 297 -0.52 6.69 0.79
C MET A 297 -0.73 5.49 -0.16
N SER A 298 -0.83 5.79 -1.46
CA SER A 298 -0.95 4.81 -2.53
C SER A 298 0.29 3.88 -2.60
N CYS A 299 0.16 2.74 -3.29
CA CYS A 299 1.30 1.84 -3.46
C CYS A 299 2.36 2.44 -4.38
N SER A 300 1.99 3.18 -5.43
CA SER A 300 2.93 3.88 -6.29
C SER A 300 3.81 4.85 -5.48
N ASP A 301 3.20 5.67 -4.62
CA ASP A 301 3.94 6.69 -3.84
C ASP A 301 4.82 6.04 -2.76
N LYS A 302 4.37 4.91 -2.22
CA LYS A 302 5.17 4.10 -1.30
C LYS A 302 6.37 3.50 -2.02
N MET A 303 6.19 2.87 -3.18
CA MET A 303 7.29 2.26 -3.94
C MET A 303 8.29 3.32 -4.43
N ALA A 304 7.83 4.48 -4.89
CA ALA A 304 8.69 5.63 -5.19
C ALA A 304 9.55 6.04 -3.98
N ARG A 305 8.95 6.18 -2.79
CA ARG A 305 9.68 6.41 -1.54
C ARG A 305 10.69 5.29 -1.23
N TRP A 306 10.40 4.04 -1.57
CA TRP A 306 11.32 2.91 -1.34
C TRP A 306 12.51 2.94 -2.30
N ASN A 307 12.36 3.53 -3.50
CA ASN A 307 13.44 3.74 -4.45
C ASN A 307 14.45 4.83 -4.01
N VAL A 308 14.07 5.67 -3.04
CA VAL A 308 14.91 6.75 -2.48
C VAL A 308 15.43 6.42 -1.07
N LEU A 309 14.60 5.81 -0.23
CA LEU A 309 14.91 5.55 1.20
C LEU A 309 15.10 4.07 1.55
N GLY A 310 15.04 3.19 0.55
CA GLY A 310 15.13 1.74 0.70
C GLY A 310 13.90 1.05 1.32
N CYS A 311 13.87 -0.27 1.21
CA CYS A 311 12.81 -1.15 1.69
C CYS A 311 12.98 -1.62 3.15
N GLN A 312 14.13 -1.40 3.77
CA GLN A 312 14.45 -1.67 5.18
C GLN A 312 13.69 -0.76 6.16
N GLY A 313 13.67 0.55 5.93
CA GLY A 313 13.07 1.53 6.84
C GLY A 313 13.84 1.77 8.15
N ALA A 314 13.43 2.79 8.91
CA ALA A 314 14.24 3.41 9.97
C ALA A 314 14.81 2.45 11.03
N LEU A 315 13.98 1.60 11.64
CA LEU A 315 14.43 0.67 12.70
C LEU A 315 15.57 -0.25 12.22
N LEU A 316 15.44 -0.80 11.02
CA LEU A 316 16.48 -1.68 10.45
C LEU A 316 17.74 -0.90 10.06
N MET A 317 17.60 0.36 9.65
CA MET A 317 18.73 1.18 9.20
C MET A 317 19.78 1.40 10.30
N HIS A 318 19.41 1.38 11.58
CA HIS A 318 20.39 1.45 12.68
C HIS A 318 21.43 0.33 12.66
N PHE A 319 21.11 -0.83 12.09
CA PHE A 319 21.99 -2.00 11.99
C PHE A 319 22.61 -2.18 10.60
N LEU A 320 22.36 -1.28 9.66
CA LEU A 320 22.78 -1.40 8.27
C LEU A 320 23.74 -0.28 7.91
N GLU A 321 24.83 -0.61 7.23
CA GLU A 321 25.76 0.42 6.75
C GLU A 321 25.17 1.18 5.56
N GLU A 322 24.43 0.48 4.69
CA GLU A 322 23.84 1.02 3.47
C GLU A 322 22.34 0.65 3.38
N PRO A 323 21.49 1.48 2.77
CA PRO A 323 20.07 1.17 2.59
C PRO A 323 19.87 -0.03 1.67
N ILE A 324 18.81 -0.80 1.88
CA ILE A 324 18.49 -1.96 1.04
C ILE A 324 17.51 -1.52 -0.02
N TYR A 325 17.92 -1.60 -1.28
CA TYR A 325 17.10 -1.24 -2.43
C TYR A 325 16.59 -2.47 -3.18
N LEU A 326 15.65 -2.22 -4.10
CA LEU A 326 15.16 -3.19 -5.06
C LEU A 326 15.90 -2.94 -6.37
N SER A 327 16.49 -3.97 -6.98
CA SER A 327 17.15 -3.83 -8.27
C SER A 327 16.16 -3.90 -9.45
N ALA A 328 14.98 -4.48 -9.22
CA ALA A 328 13.91 -4.51 -10.20
C ALA A 328 12.52 -4.58 -9.58
N VAL A 329 11.51 -4.14 -10.36
CA VAL A 329 10.09 -4.38 -10.16
C VAL A 329 9.55 -5.15 -11.36
N VAL A 330 8.95 -6.31 -11.10
CA VAL A 330 8.25 -7.14 -12.09
C VAL A 330 6.74 -7.04 -11.83
N ILE A 331 5.98 -6.68 -12.86
CA ILE A 331 4.52 -6.63 -12.83
C ILE A 331 3.94 -7.81 -13.62
N GLY A 332 3.02 -8.57 -13.03
CA GLY A 332 2.29 -9.66 -13.72
C GLY A 332 1.30 -9.15 -14.77
N LYS A 333 0.69 -10.05 -15.54
CA LYS A 333 -0.20 -9.68 -16.64
C LYS A 333 -1.44 -8.94 -16.14
N CYS A 334 -1.54 -7.67 -16.53
CA CYS A 334 -2.59 -6.70 -16.21
C CYS A 334 -2.42 -5.48 -17.13
N PRO A 335 -3.35 -4.51 -17.13
CA PRO A 335 -3.15 -3.23 -17.81
C PRO A 335 -1.86 -2.54 -17.34
N TYR A 336 -1.00 -2.17 -18.29
CA TYR A 336 0.38 -1.73 -18.04
C TYR A 336 0.80 -0.65 -19.04
N SER A 337 1.62 0.30 -18.59
CA SER A 337 2.41 1.20 -19.45
C SER A 337 3.77 1.39 -18.80
N GLN A 338 4.83 1.27 -19.60
CA GLN A 338 6.20 1.44 -19.14
C GLN A 338 6.42 2.89 -18.65
N GLU A 339 5.84 3.85 -19.37
CA GLU A 339 5.90 5.28 -19.13
C GLU A 339 5.18 5.65 -17.83
N ALA A 340 4.00 5.08 -17.60
CA ALA A 340 3.24 5.27 -16.36
C ALA A 340 4.00 4.70 -15.16
N MET A 341 4.60 3.52 -15.29
CA MET A 341 5.44 2.92 -14.25
C MET A 341 6.72 3.72 -13.98
N GLN A 342 7.43 4.17 -15.02
CA GLN A 342 8.64 4.98 -14.91
C GLN A 342 8.35 6.34 -14.24
N ARG A 343 7.31 7.05 -14.71
CA ARG A 343 6.82 8.30 -14.09
C ARG A 343 6.53 8.10 -12.61
N ALA A 344 5.79 7.04 -12.29
CA ALA A 344 5.27 6.79 -10.95
C ALA A 344 6.31 6.27 -9.95
N LEU A 345 7.37 5.55 -10.38
CA LEU A 345 8.35 4.94 -9.49
C LEU A 345 9.73 5.62 -9.51
N ILE A 346 10.08 6.30 -10.60
CA ILE A 346 11.43 6.87 -10.83
C ILE A 346 11.34 8.37 -11.13
N GLY A 347 10.64 8.76 -12.19
CA GLY A 347 10.67 10.11 -12.77
C GLY A 347 10.40 11.21 -11.75
N ARG A 348 9.29 11.11 -11.00
CA ARG A 348 8.93 12.09 -9.96
C ARG A 348 9.84 12.12 -8.73
N CYS A 349 10.86 11.27 -8.66
CA CYS A 349 11.88 11.29 -7.62
C CYS A 349 13.26 11.74 -8.12
N GLN A 350 13.48 11.93 -9.43
CA GLN A 350 14.79 12.26 -10.00
C GLN A 350 15.41 13.55 -9.42
N ASN A 351 14.59 14.53 -9.08
CA ASN A 351 15.03 15.82 -8.53
C ASN A 351 15.24 15.81 -7.00
N VAL A 352 15.20 14.65 -6.33
CA VAL A 352 15.44 14.56 -4.88
C VAL A 352 16.93 14.63 -4.59
N SER A 353 17.38 15.80 -4.13
CA SER A 353 18.77 16.09 -3.76
C SER A 353 18.98 16.12 -2.23
N ALA A 354 20.21 16.42 -1.79
CA ALA A 354 20.60 16.60 -0.38
C ALA A 354 20.27 15.41 0.55
N LEU A 355 20.36 14.19 0.03
CA LEU A 355 20.18 12.96 0.79
C LEU A 355 21.40 12.63 1.67
N PRO A 356 21.24 11.98 2.84
CA PRO A 356 22.36 11.51 3.64
C PRO A 356 23.21 10.48 2.88
N LYS A 357 24.47 10.30 3.28
CA LYS A 357 25.37 9.31 2.66
C LYS A 357 24.73 7.92 2.60
N GLY A 358 24.85 7.25 1.45
CA GLY A 358 24.22 5.96 1.15
C GLY A 358 22.79 6.03 0.62
N PHE A 359 22.11 7.17 0.80
CA PHE A 359 20.77 7.40 0.26
C PHE A 359 20.83 8.03 -1.14
N GLY A 360 20.01 7.54 -2.06
CA GLY A 360 20.00 7.99 -3.44
C GLY A 360 18.84 7.39 -4.23
N VAL A 361 18.41 8.09 -5.28
CA VAL A 361 17.45 7.57 -6.25
C VAL A 361 18.14 6.48 -7.07
N GLN A 362 17.71 5.22 -6.92
CA GLN A 362 18.33 4.12 -7.65
C GLN A 362 17.79 4.00 -9.08
N GLU A 363 18.65 3.51 -9.98
CA GLU A 363 18.20 2.93 -11.24
C GLU A 363 17.40 1.65 -10.94
N LEU A 364 16.12 1.66 -11.33
CA LEU A 364 15.19 0.57 -11.03
C LEU A 364 14.72 -0.06 -12.34
N LYS A 365 15.11 -1.31 -12.59
CA LYS A 365 14.64 -2.05 -13.76
C LYS A 365 13.16 -2.39 -13.62
N ILE A 366 12.30 -1.84 -14.47
CA ILE A 366 10.87 -2.16 -14.50
C ILE A 366 10.57 -3.11 -15.66
N LEU A 367 9.87 -4.20 -15.39
CA LEU A 367 9.51 -5.25 -16.34
C LEU A 367 8.05 -5.68 -16.17
N GLN A 368 7.46 -6.18 -17.25
CA GLN A 368 6.20 -6.91 -17.23
C GLN A 368 6.43 -8.40 -17.53
N SER A 369 5.60 -9.25 -16.94
CA SER A 369 5.49 -10.69 -17.20
C SER A 369 4.16 -10.99 -17.90
N ASP A 370 4.17 -11.94 -18.83
CA ASP A 370 3.00 -12.40 -19.56
C ASP A 370 2.14 -13.41 -18.78
N LEU A 371 2.60 -13.84 -17.60
CA LEU A 371 1.86 -14.74 -16.74
C LEU A 371 0.76 -13.98 -15.96
N LEU A 372 -0.47 -14.50 -16.04
CA LEU A 372 -1.66 -13.97 -15.34
C LEU A 372 -1.87 -14.68 -14.02
N PHE A 373 -1.99 -13.90 -12.93
CA PHE A 373 -2.31 -14.46 -11.62
C PHE A 373 -3.72 -15.05 -11.58
N GLU A 374 -3.83 -16.35 -11.27
CA GLU A 374 -5.08 -17.11 -11.35
C GLU A 374 -6.22 -16.60 -10.44
N GLN A 375 -5.90 -15.86 -9.37
CA GLN A 375 -6.86 -15.26 -8.44
C GLN A 375 -6.99 -13.73 -8.58
N SER A 376 -6.41 -13.17 -9.66
CA SER A 376 -6.66 -11.79 -10.07
C SER A 376 -8.13 -11.58 -10.46
N ARG A 377 -8.59 -10.33 -10.43
CA ARG A 377 -9.95 -9.96 -10.84
C ARG A 377 -10.28 -10.48 -12.25
N CYS A 378 -9.37 -10.29 -13.21
CA CYS A 378 -9.55 -10.70 -14.60
C CYS A 378 -9.63 -12.22 -14.75
N ALA A 379 -8.71 -12.98 -14.15
CA ALA A 379 -8.70 -14.44 -14.23
C ALA A 379 -9.96 -15.06 -13.59
N VAL A 380 -10.38 -14.55 -12.43
CA VAL A 380 -11.58 -15.02 -11.73
C VAL A 380 -12.86 -14.65 -12.48
N GLN A 381 -12.88 -13.54 -13.24
CA GLN A 381 -14.02 -13.15 -14.06
C GLN A 381 -14.11 -13.97 -15.35
N ALA A 382 -12.99 -14.23 -16.03
CA ALA A 382 -12.93 -15.07 -17.22
C ALA A 382 -13.38 -16.52 -16.95
N LYS A 383 -13.00 -17.09 -15.79
CA LYS A 383 -13.47 -18.42 -15.34
C LYS A 383 -14.96 -18.50 -14.98
N ARG A 384 -15.69 -17.39 -15.03
CA ARG A 384 -17.04 -17.24 -14.44
C ARG A 384 -18.16 -16.92 -15.42
N ALA A 385 -17.90 -17.01 -16.73
CA ALA A 385 -18.71 -16.42 -17.82
C ALA A 385 -20.23 -16.39 -17.59
N ASP A 386 -20.83 -17.49 -17.10
CA ASP A 386 -22.29 -17.65 -16.97
C ASP A 386 -22.83 -17.58 -15.52
N SER A 387 -22.00 -17.22 -14.52
CA SER A 387 -22.39 -17.22 -13.10
C SER A 387 -22.90 -15.85 -12.60
N PRO A 388 -24.20 -15.67 -12.28
CA PRO A 388 -24.73 -14.41 -11.79
C PRO A 388 -24.22 -14.11 -10.36
N GLY A 389 -23.33 -13.13 -10.21
CA GLY A 389 -22.88 -12.69 -8.90
C GLY A 389 -21.78 -11.61 -8.93
N ARG A 390 -21.85 -10.64 -8.01
CA ARG A 390 -20.86 -9.56 -7.92
C ARG A 390 -19.50 -10.08 -7.43
N LEU A 391 -18.46 -9.90 -8.25
CA LEU A 391 -17.07 -10.21 -7.92
C LEU A 391 -16.49 -9.23 -6.87
N VAL A 392 -16.21 -9.71 -5.65
CA VAL A 392 -15.78 -8.89 -4.50
C VAL A 392 -14.30 -9.12 -4.10
N PRO A 393 -13.58 -8.09 -3.60
CA PRO A 393 -12.20 -8.26 -3.14
C PRO A 393 -12.13 -9.05 -1.82
N CYS A 394 -11.19 -9.98 -1.74
CA CYS A 394 -11.03 -10.95 -0.65
C CYS A 394 -11.02 -10.33 0.75
N GLY A 395 -11.80 -10.90 1.67
CA GLY A 395 -11.87 -10.53 3.09
C GLY A 395 -10.51 -10.35 3.78
N ALA A 396 -9.58 -11.26 3.47
CA ALA A 396 -8.32 -11.43 4.15
C ALA A 396 -7.10 -10.91 3.36
N ALA A 397 -5.99 -10.80 4.08
CA ALA A 397 -4.65 -10.54 3.56
C ALA A 397 -3.67 -11.52 4.21
N ILE A 398 -3.01 -12.33 3.40
CA ILE A 398 -1.97 -13.27 3.85
C ILE A 398 -0.64 -12.53 3.88
N SER A 399 0.15 -12.74 4.93
CA SER A 399 1.54 -12.29 5.03
C SER A 399 2.43 -13.51 5.27
N TRP A 400 3.48 -13.67 4.47
CA TRP A 400 4.46 -14.75 4.62
C TRP A 400 5.88 -14.20 4.56
N SER A 401 6.76 -14.69 5.44
CA SER A 401 8.19 -14.33 5.51
C SER A 401 9.03 -15.62 5.59
N ALA A 402 10.19 -15.66 4.94
CA ALA A 402 11.16 -16.77 5.03
C ALA A 402 11.86 -16.82 6.39
N VAL A 403 11.12 -17.18 7.44
CA VAL A 403 11.60 -17.28 8.83
C VAL A 403 11.07 -18.57 9.48
N PRO A 404 11.82 -19.23 10.39
CA PRO A 404 11.41 -20.53 10.94
C PRO A 404 10.22 -20.42 11.90
N GLU A 405 10.18 -19.38 12.74
CA GLU A 405 9.12 -19.18 13.74
C GLU A 405 7.91 -18.49 13.10
N GLN A 406 6.76 -19.19 12.99
CA GLN A 406 5.48 -18.65 12.49
C GLN A 406 5.64 -17.88 11.15
N PRO A 407 6.06 -18.51 10.05
CA PRO A 407 6.35 -17.82 8.78
C PRO A 407 5.14 -17.07 8.21
N LEU A 408 3.92 -17.57 8.46
CA LEU A 408 2.67 -17.09 7.90
C LEU A 408 1.71 -16.52 8.96
N ASP A 409 1.04 -15.43 8.60
CA ASP A 409 -0.07 -14.82 9.34
C ASP A 409 -1.16 -14.38 8.34
N VAL A 410 -2.43 -14.44 8.76
CA VAL A 410 -3.61 -14.10 7.95
C VAL A 410 -4.41 -13.06 8.70
N THR A 411 -4.60 -11.89 8.09
CA THR A 411 -5.27 -10.75 8.72
C THR A 411 -6.57 -10.37 8.01
N ALA A 412 -7.54 -9.84 8.76
CA ALA A 412 -8.78 -9.26 8.27
C ALA A 412 -9.06 -7.96 9.03
N ASN A 413 -9.39 -6.88 8.32
CA ASN A 413 -9.56 -5.53 8.89
C ASN A 413 -8.38 -5.06 9.77
N GLY A 414 -7.16 -5.53 9.47
CA GLY A 414 -5.93 -5.15 10.16
C GLY A 414 -5.53 -6.02 11.37
N PHE A 415 -6.39 -6.93 11.82
CA PHE A 415 -6.11 -7.87 12.92
C PHE A 415 -5.95 -9.30 12.40
N PRO A 416 -5.26 -10.22 13.11
CA PRO A 416 -5.29 -11.65 12.81
C PRO A 416 -6.72 -12.20 12.68
N GLN A 417 -6.95 -13.05 11.69
CA GLN A 417 -8.26 -13.62 11.39
C GLN A 417 -8.78 -14.44 12.58
N GLY A 418 -9.97 -14.08 13.09
CA GLY A 418 -10.56 -14.63 14.31
C GLY A 418 -10.42 -13.72 15.55
N THR A 419 -9.73 -12.58 15.45
CA THR A 419 -9.70 -11.58 16.52
C THR A 419 -11.11 -11.03 16.79
N THR A 420 -11.52 -11.03 18.07
CA THR A 420 -12.83 -10.52 18.52
C THR A 420 -12.65 -9.23 19.32
N LYS A 421 -13.73 -8.45 19.52
CA LYS A 421 -13.68 -7.25 20.37
C LYS A 421 -13.09 -7.51 21.75
N LYS A 422 -13.31 -8.71 22.33
CA LYS A 422 -12.80 -9.11 23.66
C LYS A 422 -11.30 -9.44 23.67
N THR A 423 -10.73 -9.86 22.54
CA THR A 423 -9.31 -10.25 22.46
C THR A 423 -8.38 -9.15 21.95
N ILE A 424 -8.91 -8.02 21.46
CA ILE A 424 -8.12 -6.85 21.05
C ILE A 424 -7.22 -6.37 22.20
N GLY A 425 -5.93 -6.16 21.90
CA GLY A 425 -4.90 -5.75 22.87
C GLY A 425 -4.07 -6.91 23.44
N SER A 426 -4.60 -8.14 23.42
CA SER A 426 -3.83 -9.36 23.76
C SER A 426 -2.62 -9.56 22.85
N LEU A 427 -1.74 -10.52 23.18
CA LEU A 427 -0.59 -10.89 22.34
C LEU A 427 -1.03 -11.64 21.06
N GLN A 428 -2.07 -12.47 21.18
CA GLN A 428 -2.62 -13.32 20.12
C GLN A 428 -3.37 -12.51 19.05
N ALA A 429 -3.89 -11.33 19.40
CA ALA A 429 -4.59 -10.41 18.49
C ALA A 429 -3.64 -9.52 17.66
N ARG A 430 -2.37 -9.90 17.51
CA ARG A 430 -1.34 -9.07 16.85
C ARG A 430 -0.77 -9.80 15.64
N SER A 431 -0.69 -9.08 14.53
CA SER A 431 0.04 -9.57 13.37
C SER A 431 1.55 -9.58 13.66
N GLN A 432 2.25 -10.62 13.23
CA GLN A 432 3.71 -10.72 13.31
C GLN A 432 4.43 -9.64 12.50
N ILE A 433 3.72 -9.01 11.54
CA ILE A 433 4.19 -7.87 10.77
C ILE A 433 3.54 -6.54 11.23
N SER A 434 2.93 -6.48 12.42
CA SER A 434 2.42 -5.22 13.02
C SER A 434 3.56 -4.26 13.43
N LYS A 435 3.25 -3.02 13.83
CA LYS A 435 4.33 -2.08 14.26
C LYS A 435 4.96 -2.55 15.57
N VAL A 436 4.14 -2.98 16.52
CA VAL A 436 4.59 -3.41 17.85
C VAL A 436 5.43 -4.69 17.79
N GLU A 437 5.05 -5.68 16.96
CA GLU A 437 5.82 -6.93 16.88
C GLU A 437 7.12 -6.77 16.06
N LEU A 438 7.15 -5.93 15.02
CA LEU A 438 8.42 -5.56 14.37
C LEU A 438 9.36 -4.80 15.32
N PHE A 439 8.83 -3.90 16.17
CA PHE A 439 9.63 -3.21 17.18
C PHE A 439 10.16 -4.16 18.26
N ARG A 440 9.34 -5.13 18.72
CA ARG A 440 9.78 -6.18 19.65
C ARG A 440 10.83 -7.10 19.04
N SER A 441 10.72 -7.44 17.76
CA SER A 441 11.75 -8.22 17.06
C SER A 441 13.06 -7.44 16.92
N PHE A 442 12.99 -6.12 16.72
CA PHE A 442 14.14 -5.21 16.81
C PHE A 442 14.74 -5.19 18.23
N GLN A 443 13.93 -5.14 19.30
CA GLN A 443 14.41 -5.23 20.68
C GLN A 443 15.06 -6.60 20.98
N LYS A 444 14.51 -7.71 20.46
CA LYS A 444 15.07 -9.08 20.55
C LYS A 444 16.40 -9.22 19.81
N LEU A 445 16.62 -8.47 18.73
CA LEU A 445 17.92 -8.35 18.06
C LEU A 445 18.90 -7.55 18.94
N LEU A 446 18.48 -6.40 19.44
CA LEU A 446 19.31 -5.53 20.28
C LEU A 446 19.79 -6.24 21.57
N SER A 447 18.93 -7.06 22.20
CA SER A 447 19.29 -7.85 23.39
C SER A 447 20.22 -9.04 23.10
N ARG A 448 20.42 -9.42 21.83
CA ARG A 448 21.41 -10.44 21.42
C ARG A 448 22.80 -9.87 21.15
N ILE A 449 22.91 -8.54 21.08
CA ILE A 449 24.17 -7.83 20.84
C ILE A 449 24.62 -7.22 22.16
N ALA A 450 25.86 -7.47 22.59
CA ALA A 450 26.42 -6.84 23.78
C ALA A 450 26.41 -5.30 23.64
N ARG A 451 26.13 -4.56 24.73
CA ARG A 451 25.93 -3.09 24.68
C ARG A 451 27.12 -2.33 24.08
N ASP A 452 28.34 -2.76 24.37
CA ASP A 452 29.56 -2.19 23.79
C ASP A 452 29.65 -2.38 22.26
N LYS A 453 28.92 -3.35 21.70
CA LYS A 453 28.83 -3.71 20.28
C LYS A 453 27.59 -3.15 19.58
N TRP A 454 26.74 -2.38 20.24
CA TRP A 454 25.60 -1.72 19.59
C TRP A 454 26.06 -0.69 18.54
N PRO A 455 25.28 -0.43 17.47
CA PRO A 455 25.56 0.68 16.55
C PRO A 455 25.63 2.02 17.27
N HIS A 456 26.45 2.95 16.79
CA HIS A 456 26.56 4.29 17.39
C HIS A 456 25.21 5.01 17.53
N SER A 457 24.31 4.85 16.57
CA SER A 457 22.98 5.50 16.58
C SER A 457 21.99 4.98 17.63
N LEU A 458 22.38 3.98 18.44
CA LEU A 458 21.56 3.36 19.49
C LEU A 458 22.22 3.40 20.88
N ARG A 459 23.34 4.11 21.03
CA ARG A 459 24.09 4.23 22.30
C ARG A 459 23.63 5.43 23.11
#